data_AF-A0A8J6NNE7-F1
#
_entry.id   AF-A0A8J6NNE7-F1
#
_cell.length_a   1.000
_cell.length_b   1.000
_cell.length_c   1.000
_cell.angle_alpha   90.00
_cell.angle_beta   90.00
_cell.angle_gamma   90.00
#
_symmetry.space_group_name_H-M   'P 1'
#
loop_
_entity.id
_entity.type
_entity.pdbx_description
1 polymer ?
#
loop_
_entity_poly.entity_id
_entity_poly.type
_entity_poly.pdbx_seq_one_letter_code
_entity_poly.pdbx_strand_id
1 'polypeptide(L)' 'MPVRVECYAGYRGEETPRRFWLGSRKIEVKDVLDRWMAPDHRYFKILGDDMAVYILRHDAVSWVWELTFYQQAR' A
#
# COMPACT_ATOMS: atom_id res chain seq x y z
N MET A 1 -4.27 -2.49 -10.47
CA MET A 1 -5.36 -3.39 -10.01
C MET A 1 -5.92 -2.81 -8.73
N PRO A 2 -7.22 -2.44 -8.67
CA PRO A 2 -7.81 -1.85 -7.47
C PRO A 2 -7.70 -2.77 -6.27
N VAL A 3 -7.33 -2.22 -5.11
CA VAL A 3 -7.24 -2.95 -3.85
C VAL A 3 -7.86 -2.12 -2.72
N ARG A 4 -8.46 -2.80 -1.74
CA ARG A 4 -8.82 -2.15 -0.48
C ARG A 4 -7.55 -2.00 0.36
N VAL A 5 -7.36 -0.84 0.96
CA VAL A 5 -6.25 -0.54 1.88
C VAL A 5 -6.82 0.07 3.14
N GLU A 6 -6.35 -0.39 4.29
CA GLU A 6 -6.57 0.29 5.57
C GLU A 6 -5.30 1.03 5.95
N CYS A 7 -5.45 2.33 6.19
CA CYS A 7 -4.37 3.22 6.59
C CYS A 7 -4.45 3.50 8.09
N TYR A 8 -3.31 3.77 8.70
CA TYR A 8 -3.27 4.44 9.98
C TYR A 8 -3.34 5.95 9.74
N ALA A 9 -4.41 6.59 10.20
CA ALA A 9 -4.48 8.05 10.28
C ALA A 9 -3.66 8.50 11.49
N GLY A 10 -2.38 8.81 11.28
CA GLY A 10 -1.56 9.43 12.33
C GLY A 10 -2.07 10.84 12.69
N TYR A 11 -1.58 11.39 13.81
CA TYR A 11 -1.93 12.73 14.33
C TYR A 11 -1.72 13.89 13.32
N ARG A 12 -1.00 13.65 12.21
CA ARG A 12 -0.74 14.62 11.13
C ARG A 12 -1.47 14.32 9.81
N GLY A 13 -2.39 13.35 9.79
CA GLY A 13 -3.13 12.99 8.58
C GLY A 13 -2.29 12.26 7.51
N GLU A 14 -1.07 11.84 7.84
CA GLU A 14 -0.29 10.98 6.96
C GLU A 14 -0.85 9.56 6.97
N GLU A 15 -1.62 9.24 5.94
CA GLU A 15 -2.07 7.88 5.68
C GLU A 15 -0.88 7.00 5.29
N THR A 16 -0.51 6.09 6.18
CA THR A 16 0.44 5.01 5.88
C THR A 16 -0.30 3.68 5.84
N PRO A 17 -0.13 2.85 4.78
CA PRO A 17 -0.75 1.53 4.69
C PRO A 17 -0.43 0.65 5.90
N ARG A 18 -1.45 0.03 6.48
CA ARG A 18 -1.33 -0.95 7.56
C ARG A 18 -1.64 -2.37 7.11
N ARG A 19 -2.60 -2.48 6.21
CA ARG A 19 -2.99 -3.75 5.58
C ARG A 19 -3.75 -3.48 4.30
N PHE A 20 -3.79 -4.48 3.44
CA PHE A 20 -4.56 -4.43 2.20
C PHE A 20 -5.09 -5.82 1.85
N TRP A 21 -6.01 -5.85 0.88
CA TRP A 21 -6.66 -7.09 0.44
C TRP A 21 -6.34 -7.39 -1.02
N LEU A 22 -5.89 -8.63 -1.26
CA LEU A 22 -5.78 -9.24 -2.59
C LEU A 22 -6.89 -10.28 -2.71
N GLY A 23 -8.02 -9.89 -3.29
CA GLY A 23 -9.24 -10.68 -3.24
C GLY A 23 -9.69 -10.87 -1.79
N SER A 24 -9.82 -12.12 -1.35
CA SER A 24 -10.16 -12.47 0.04
C SER A 24 -8.95 -12.50 0.98
N ARG A 25 -7.73 -12.45 0.45
CA ARG A 25 -6.50 -12.55 1.25
C ARG A 25 -6.13 -11.20 1.85
N LYS A 26 -6.09 -11.13 3.18
CA LYS A 26 -5.59 -9.99 3.93
C LYS A 26 -4.08 -10.11 4.08
N ILE A 27 -3.35 -9.04 3.78
CA ILE A 27 -1.89 -8.92 3.98
C ILE A 27 -1.64 -7.80 4.99
N GLU A 28 -1.00 -8.11 6.12
CA GLU A 28 -0.55 -7.09 7.05
C GLU A 28 0.77 -6.48 6.54
N VAL A 29 0.90 -5.15 6.64
CA VAL A 29 2.13 -4.44 6.29
C VAL A 29 3.13 -4.61 7.42
N LYS A 30 4.16 -5.42 7.17
CA LYS A 30 5.26 -5.65 8.12
C LYS A 30 6.22 -4.46 8.15
N ASP A 31 6.54 -3.91 6.98
CA ASP A 31 7.40 -2.73 6.87
C ASP A 31 7.08 -1.89 5.63
N VAL A 32 7.35 -0.58 5.69
CA VAL A 32 7.29 0.33 4.56
C VAL A 32 8.71 0.58 4.08
N LEU A 33 9.10 -0.09 3.01
CA LEU A 33 10.45 -0.07 2.46
C LEU A 33 10.77 1.25 1.75
N ASP A 34 9.77 1.89 1.16
CA ASP A 34 9.93 3.17 0.47
C ASP A 34 8.58 3.91 0.35
N ARG A 35 8.64 5.24 0.24
CA ARG A 35 7.50 6.12 -0.04
C ARG A 35 7.92 7.26 -0.96
N TRP A 36 7.15 7.53 -2.00
CA TRP A 36 7.42 8.66 -2.88
C TRP A 36 6.14 9.33 -3.38
N MET A 37 6.25 10.63 -3.62
CA MET A 37 5.17 11.49 -4.10
C MET A 37 5.36 11.75 -5.60
N ALA A 38 4.26 11.66 -6.34
CA ALA A 38 4.06 12.24 -7.65
C ALA A 38 3.03 13.39 -7.52
N PRO A 39 2.82 14.22 -8.56
CA PRO A 39 1.91 15.37 -8.47
C PRO A 39 0.47 15.02 -8.03
N ASP A 40 0.00 13.85 -8.41
CA ASP A 40 -1.37 13.36 -8.24
C ASP A 40 -1.45 11.99 -7.52
N HIS A 41 -0.29 11.38 -7.24
CA HIS A 41 -0.21 10.04 -6.65
C HIS A 41 0.79 9.96 -5.51
N ARG A 42 0.53 9.05 -4.59
CA ARG A 42 1.50 8.60 -3.59
C ARG A 42 1.75 7.12 -3.77
N TYR A 43 3.01 6.73 -3.74
CA TYR A 43 3.40 5.34 -3.86
C TYR A 43 4.03 4.85 -2.57
N PHE A 44 3.80 3.58 -2.27
CA PHE A 44 4.34 2.88 -1.12
C PHE A 44 4.88 1.54 -1.57
N LYS A 45 6.18 1.33 -1.36
CA LYS A 45 6.79 0.00 -1.45
C LYS A 45 6.75 -0.62 -0.06
N ILE A 46 6.13 -1.78 0.05
CA ILE A 46 5.87 -2.43 1.34
C ILE A 46 6.33 -3.88 1.35
N LEU A 47 6.69 -4.36 2.53
CA LEU A 47 6.90 -5.77 2.84
C LEU A 47 5.64 -6.31 3.54
N GLY A 48 5.06 -7.36 3.00
CA GLY A 48 3.95 -8.08 3.63
C GLY A 48 4.41 -9.01 4.76
N ASP A 49 3.48 -9.41 5.62
CA ASP A 49 3.66 -10.49 6.60
C ASP A 49 3.93 -11.86 5.95
N ASP A 50 3.57 -12.00 4.68
CA ASP A 50 3.87 -13.15 3.83
C ASP A 50 5.25 -13.09 3.17
N MET A 51 6.09 -12.13 3.59
CA MET A 51 7.44 -11.90 3.08
C MET A 51 7.52 -11.49 1.60
N ALA A 52 6.39 -11.16 0.97
CA ALA A 52 6.34 -10.62 -0.38
C ALA A 52 6.46 -9.09 -0.40
N VAL A 53 6.89 -8.55 -1.54
CA VAL A 53 7.03 -7.10 -1.76
C VAL A 53 5.93 -6.61 -2.69
N TYR A 54 5.34 -5.47 -2.35
CA TYR A 54 4.25 -4.85 -3.10
C TYR A 54 4.52 -3.37 -3.33
N ILE A 55 3.99 -2.82 -4.44
CA ILE A 55 3.88 -1.37 -4.63
C ILE A 55 2.40 -0.99 -4.72
N LEU A 56 1.96 -0.22 -3.74
CA LEU A 56 0.64 0.39 -3.69
C LEU A 56 0.71 1.83 -4.18
N ARG A 57 -0.19 2.20 -5.09
CA ARG A 57 -0.42 3.56 -5.57
C ARG A 57 -1.72 4.07 -4.98
N HIS A 58 -1.67 5.24 -4.35
CA HIS A 58 -2.82 5.99 -3.89
C HIS A 58 -3.03 7.20 -4.79
N ASP A 59 -4.19 7.30 -5.41
CA ASP A 59 -4.63 8.50 -6.11
C ASP A 59 -5.26 9.46 -5.09
N ALA A 60 -4.66 10.64 -4.93
CA ALA A 60 -5.10 11.61 -3.92
C ALA A 60 -6.39 12.35 -4.31
N VAL A 61 -6.80 12.29 -5.57
CA VAL A 61 -8.02 12.94 -6.09
C VAL A 61 -9.20 11.98 -5.97
N SER A 62 -9.06 10.76 -6.46
CA SER A 62 -10.13 9.76 -6.45
C SER A 62 -10.20 8.93 -5.17
N TRP A 63 -9.18 9.01 -4.30
CA TRP A 63 -9.03 8.20 -3.09
C TRP A 63 -8.99 6.70 -3.35
N VAL A 64 -8.60 6.31 -4.57
CA VAL A 64 -8.48 4.92 -4.99
C VAL A 64 -7.07 4.40 -4.74
N TRP A 65 -7.00 3.17 -4.26
CA TRP A 65 -5.76 2.42 -4.11
C TRP A 65 -5.62 1.35 -5.17
N GLU A 66 -4.41 1.21 -5.70
CA GLU A 66 -4.08 0.22 -6.69
C GLU A 66 -2.78 -0.51 -6.37
N LEU A 67 -2.78 -1.82 -6.56
CA LEU A 67 -1.57 -2.61 -6.70
C LEU A 67 -0.97 -2.39 -8.10
N THR A 68 0.28 -1.94 -8.14
CA THR A 68 1.04 -1.69 -9.37
C THR A 68 2.20 -2.67 -9.57
N PHE A 69 2.68 -3.29 -8.49
CA PHE A 69 3.75 -4.30 -8.54
C PHE A 69 3.57 -5.32 -7.42
N TYR A 70 3.92 -6.57 -7.71
CA TYR A 70 3.97 -7.68 -6.76
C TYR A 70 5.17 -8.57 -7.06
N GLN A 71 5.92 -8.91 -6.02
CA GLN A 71 6.97 -9.92 -6.06
C GLN A 71 6.85 -10.84 -4.85
N GLN A 72 6.60 -12.12 -5.12
CA GLN A 72 6.51 -13.14 -4.07
C GLN A 72 7.87 -13.36 -3.38
N ALA A 73 7.84 -13.76 -2.12
CA ALA A 73 8.99 -14.34 -1.45
C ALA A 73 9.50 -15.56 -2.24
N ARG A 74 10.82 -15.74 -2.28
CA ARG A 74 11.44 -16.93 -2.88
C ARG A 74 11.28 -18.15 -1.99
#